data_AF-A0A0M3J5F2-F1
#
_entry.id   AF-A0A0M3J5F2-F1
#
_cell.length_a   1.000
_cell.length_b   1.000
_cell.length_c   1.000
_cell.angle_alpha   90.00
_cell.angle_beta   90.00
_cell.angle_gamma   90.00
#
_symmetry.space_group_name_H-M   'P 1'
#
loop_
_entity.id
_entity.type
_entity.pdbx_description
1 polymer ?
#
loop_
_entity_poly.entity_id
_entity_poly.type
_entity_poly.pdbx_seq_one_letter_code
_entity_poly.pdbx_strand_id
1 'polypeptide(L)'
;MDRLLRLSGFPNFVSRATPEDVLRHPDTGEIVYISSLALLKMLRHGRAGVPMEVMGLMLGEFIDDYTVNVVDVFAMPQSGTVRFNRESLILTRD
;
A
#
# COMPACT_ATOMS: atom_id res chain seq x y z
N MET A 1 6.57 51.59 -5.49
CA MET A 1 5.48 50.68 -5.88
C MET A 1 6.15 49.48 -6.53
N ASP A 2 6.74 48.57 -5.72
CA ASP A 2 7.69 47.57 -6.26
C ASP A 2 7.54 46.19 -5.59
N ARG A 3 6.49 46.01 -4.77
CA ARG A 3 6.13 44.72 -4.14
C ARG A 3 5.14 43.91 -4.96
N LEU A 4 4.74 44.41 -6.13
CA LEU A 4 3.85 43.74 -7.08
C LEU A 4 4.60 43.01 -8.21
N LEU A 5 5.94 43.03 -8.17
CA LEU A 5 6.82 42.50 -9.21
C LEU A 5 7.83 41.43 -8.68
N ARG A 6 7.48 40.75 -7.57
CA ARG A 6 8.05 39.43 -7.21
C ARG A 6 7.09 38.27 -7.54
N LEU A 7 6.05 38.56 -8.31
CA LEU A 7 5.19 37.61 -9.03
C LEU A 7 5.83 37.18 -10.38
N SER A 8 7.15 37.08 -10.45
CA SER A 8 7.87 36.81 -11.70
C SER A 8 9.16 35.98 -11.54
N GLY A 9 9.21 35.03 -10.60
CA GLY A 9 10.50 34.38 -10.33
C GLY A 9 10.54 33.00 -9.69
N PHE A 10 9.47 32.20 -9.68
CA PHE A 10 9.59 30.80 -9.28
C PHE A 10 8.92 29.88 -10.31
N PRO A 11 9.68 29.02 -11.02
CA PRO A 11 9.11 28.08 -11.96
C PRO A 11 8.37 26.98 -11.19
N ASN A 12 7.05 26.94 -11.39
CA ASN A 12 6.22 25.73 -11.56
C ASN A 12 6.75 24.41 -10.97
N PHE A 13 6.82 24.28 -9.64
CA PHE A 13 6.92 22.97 -8.97
C PHE A 13 5.81 22.74 -7.93
N VAL A 14 4.62 23.30 -8.19
CA VAL A 14 3.41 22.79 -7.56
C VAL A 14 2.72 21.99 -8.65
N SER A 15 2.94 20.67 -8.62
CA SER A 15 2.07 19.71 -9.31
C SER A 15 0.65 20.01 -8.87
N ARG A 16 -0.07 20.76 -9.71
CA ARG A 16 -1.48 21.05 -9.56
C ARG A 16 -2.19 19.73 -9.81
N ALA A 17 -2.36 18.94 -8.76
CA ALA A 17 -3.36 17.87 -8.76
C ALA A 17 -4.69 18.58 -9.03
N THR A 18 -5.16 18.46 -10.26
CA THR A 18 -6.47 18.93 -10.68
C THR A 18 -7.52 18.13 -9.89
N PRO A 19 -8.58 18.76 -9.37
CA PRO A 19 -9.67 18.04 -8.69
C PRO A 19 -10.41 17.03 -9.57
N GLU A 20 -10.08 16.98 -10.87
CA GLU A 20 -10.70 16.12 -11.86
C GLU A 20 -10.19 14.67 -11.84
N ASP A 21 -9.01 14.42 -11.24
CA ASP A 21 -8.46 13.05 -11.14
C ASP A 21 -9.20 12.19 -10.10
N VAL A 22 -10.04 12.80 -9.26
CA VAL A 22 -10.86 12.09 -8.26
C VAL A 22 -12.20 11.61 -8.85
N LEU A 23 -12.58 12.07 -10.05
CA LEU A 23 -13.92 11.86 -10.62
C LEU A 23 -13.96 10.95 -11.86
N ARG A 24 -12.85 10.29 -12.22
CA ARG A 24 -12.73 9.49 -13.46
C ARG A 24 -12.30 8.04 -13.28
N HIS A 25 -12.50 7.44 -12.11
CA HIS A 25 -12.38 5.99 -11.99
C HIS A 25 -13.76 5.33 -11.91
N PRO A 26 -14.17 4.52 -12.89
CA PRO A 26 -15.30 3.63 -12.71
C PRO A 26 -14.93 2.56 -11.66
N ASP A 27 -15.56 2.62 -10.48
CA ASP A 27 -15.38 1.72 -9.32
C ASP A 27 -15.71 0.23 -9.60
N THR A 28 -15.97 -0.16 -10.84
CA THR A 28 -16.52 -1.47 -11.21
C THR A 28 -15.63 -2.29 -12.17
N GLY A 29 -14.43 -1.80 -12.50
CA GLY A 29 -13.52 -2.45 -13.46
C GLY A 29 -12.24 -3.07 -12.87
N GLU A 30 -12.03 -2.98 -11.55
CA GLU A 30 -10.77 -3.40 -10.94
C GLU A 30 -10.62 -4.93 -10.91
N ILE A 31 -9.48 -5.41 -11.41
CA ILE A 31 -9.13 -6.83 -11.44
C ILE A 31 -7.85 -7.05 -10.64
N VAL A 32 -7.90 -7.96 -9.68
CA VAL A 32 -6.72 -8.34 -8.89
C VAL A 32 -6.33 -9.77 -9.23
N TYR A 33 -5.15 -9.92 -9.84
CA TYR A 33 -4.54 -11.24 -10.05
C TYR A 33 -3.69 -11.59 -8.84
N ILE A 34 -4.01 -12.72 -8.19
CA ILE A 34 -3.27 -13.21 -7.02
C ILE A 34 -2.47 -14.44 -7.44
N SER A 35 -1.15 -14.37 -7.28
CA SER A 35 -0.27 -15.51 -7.50
C SER A 35 -0.64 -16.68 -6.58
N SER A 36 -0.53 -17.92 -7.07
CA SER A 36 -0.89 -19.11 -6.28
C SER A 36 -0.08 -19.24 -4.97
N LEU A 37 1.18 -18.79 -4.99
CA LEU A 37 2.05 -18.75 -3.82
C LEU A 37 1.52 -17.78 -2.75
N ALA A 38 1.11 -16.58 -3.15
CA ALA A 38 0.52 -15.57 -2.28
C ALA A 38 -0.77 -16.10 -1.62
N LEU A 39 -1.66 -16.70 -2.40
CA LEU A 39 -2.91 -17.27 -1.90
C LEU A 39 -2.69 -18.38 -0.88
N LEU A 40 -1.71 -19.27 -1.12
CA LEU A 40 -1.39 -20.34 -0.18
C LEU A 40 -0.83 -19.80 1.14
N LYS A 41 -0.01 -18.73 1.10
CA LYS A 41 0.50 -18.06 2.30
C LYS A 41 -0.63 -17.37 3.09
N MET A 42 -1.59 -16.74 2.41
CA MET A 42 -2.79 -16.18 3.05
C MET A 42 -3.59 -17.24 3.80
N LEU A 43 -3.87 -18.39 3.17
CA LEU A 43 -4.64 -19.49 3.79
C LEU A 43 -3.91 -20.12 4.98
N ARG A 44 -2.59 -20.32 4.87
CA ARG A 44 -1.78 -20.86 5.97
C ARG A 44 -1.76 -19.91 7.17
N HIS A 45 -1.60 -18.61 6.91
CA HIS A 45 -1.60 -17.57 7.94
C HIS A 45 -2.98 -17.44 8.61
N GLY A 46 -4.06 -17.43 7.83
CA GLY A 46 -5.44 -17.41 8.33
C GLY A 46 -5.75 -18.60 9.24
N ARG A 47 -5.28 -19.81 8.89
CA ARG A 47 -5.46 -20.99 9.75
C ARG A 47 -4.64 -20.93 11.04
N ALA A 48 -3.43 -20.37 11.00
CA ALA A 48 -2.57 -20.26 12.18
C ALA A 48 -3.08 -19.23 13.20
N GLY A 49 -3.92 -18.27 12.78
CA GLY A 49 -4.44 -17.21 13.64
C GLY A 49 -5.77 -17.45 14.33
N VAL A 50 -6.53 -18.49 13.98
CA VAL A 50 -7.83 -18.80 14.62
C VAL A 50 -7.65 -18.98 16.15
N PRO A 51 -8.44 -18.31 17.01
CA PRO A 51 -9.70 -17.59 16.77
C PRO A 51 -9.56 -16.08 16.52
N MET A 52 -8.34 -15.57 16.46
CA MET A 52 -8.06 -14.13 16.31
C MET A 52 -7.98 -13.75 14.83
N GLU A 53 -8.31 -12.50 14.54
CA GLU A 53 -8.11 -11.94 13.20
C GLU A 53 -6.62 -11.88 12.86
N VAL A 54 -6.30 -12.06 11.58
CA VAL A 54 -4.93 -11.96 11.08
C VAL A 54 -4.79 -10.82 10.10
N MET A 55 -3.65 -10.16 10.16
CA MET A 55 -3.27 -9.13 9.19
C MET A 55 -2.02 -9.55 8.43
N GLY A 56 -1.87 -9.01 7.23
CA GLY A 56 -0.73 -9.24 6.35
C GLY A 56 -0.58 -8.13 5.32
N LEU A 57 0.59 -8.06 4.69
CA LEU A 57 0.90 -7.11 3.63
C LEU A 57 0.97 -7.84 2.29
N MET A 58 0.42 -7.23 1.25
CA MET A 58 0.51 -7.71 -0.12
C MET A 58 1.58 -6.92 -0.86
N LEU A 59 2.49 -7.61 -1.53
CA LEU A 59 3.48 -7.04 -2.43
C LEU A 59 3.14 -7.41 -3.85
N GLY A 60 3.17 -6.42 -4.73
CA GLY A 60 2.75 -6.57 -6.10
C GLY A 60 3.10 -5.36 -6.92
N GLU A 61 2.67 -5.40 -8.17
CA GLU A 61 2.85 -4.34 -9.15
C GLU A 61 1.50 -3.95 -9.75
N PHE A 62 1.36 -2.69 -10.10
CA PHE A 62 0.24 -2.18 -10.88
C PHE A 62 0.62 -2.29 -12.36
N ILE A 63 -0.13 -3.08 -13.13
CA ILE A 63 0.15 -3.29 -14.55
C ILE A 63 -0.51 -2.18 -15.38
N ASP A 64 -1.72 -1.79 -15.00
CA ASP A 64 -2.45 -0.65 -15.53
C ASP A 64 -3.31 -0.02 -14.41
N ASP A 65 -4.11 0.99 -14.75
CA ASP A 65 -4.92 1.74 -13.78
C ASP A 65 -6.07 0.93 -13.15
N TYR A 66 -6.34 -0.29 -13.64
CA TYR A 66 -7.44 -1.14 -13.19
C TYR A 66 -6.99 -2.56 -12.79
N THR A 67 -5.72 -2.90 -12.97
CA THR A 67 -5.21 -4.25 -12.81
C THR A 67 -4.03 -4.27 -11.84
N VAL A 68 -4.21 -5.00 -10.74
CA VAL A 68 -3.18 -5.20 -9.73
C VAL A 68 -2.71 -6.65 -9.75
N ASN A 69 -1.41 -6.87 -9.85
CA ASN A 69 -0.82 -8.19 -9.78
C ASN A 69 -0.11 -8.38 -8.44
N VAL A 70 -0.63 -9.29 -7.60
CA VAL A 70 -0.06 -9.64 -6.30
C VAL A 70 0.93 -10.79 -6.47
N VAL A 71 2.20 -10.49 -6.24
CA VAL A 71 3.32 -11.42 -6.39
C VAL A 71 3.54 -12.23 -5.11
N ASP A 72 3.52 -11.57 -3.95
CA ASP A 72 3.74 -12.24 -2.66
C ASP A 72 2.98 -11.58 -1.49
N VAL A 73 2.78 -12.32 -0.40
CA VAL A 73 2.07 -11.89 0.80
C VAL A 73 2.87 -12.26 2.04
N PHE A 74 3.04 -11.30 2.93
CA PHE A 74 3.72 -11.47 4.21
C PHE A 74 2.75 -11.40 5.37
N ALA A 75 2.83 -12.42 6.23
CA ALA A 75 2.11 -12.48 7.49
C ALA A 75 2.65 -11.43 8.47
N MET A 76 1.78 -10.61 9.04
CA MET A 76 2.15 -9.80 10.19
C MET A 76 2.07 -10.68 11.46
N PRO A 77 3.12 -10.75 12.28
CA PRO A 77 3.13 -11.59 13.48
C PRO A 77 2.03 -11.12 14.45
N GLN A 78 1.20 -12.06 14.92
CA GLN A 78 0.08 -11.78 15.83
C GLN A 78 0.48 -11.76 17.32
N SER A 79 1.77 -11.88 17.61
CA SER A 79 2.28 -11.78 18.98
C SER A 79 2.44 -10.29 19.36
N GLY A 80 1.37 -9.75 19.94
CA GLY A 80 1.32 -8.41 20.50
C GLY A 80 0.63 -7.41 19.59
N THR A 81 -0.20 -6.56 20.18
CA THR A 81 -0.63 -5.26 19.64
C THR A 81 0.59 -4.36 19.40
N VAL A 82 1.46 -4.75 18.47
CA VAL A 82 2.75 -4.11 18.23
C VAL A 82 2.50 -2.85 17.41
N ARG A 83 2.53 -1.72 18.12
CA ARG A 83 2.86 -0.41 17.54
C ARG A 83 4.11 -0.58 16.67
N PHE A 84 4.02 -0.17 15.41
CA PHE A 84 5.12 -0.22 14.46
C PHE A 84 6.22 0.78 14.87
N ASN A 85 7.08 0.38 15.81
CA ASN A 85 8.28 1.13 16.18
C ASN A 85 9.48 0.52 15.44
N ARG A 86 10.38 1.35 14.91
CA ARG A 86 11.49 0.94 14.03
C ARG A 86 12.55 0.03 14.67
N GLU A 87 12.33 -0.49 15.88
CA GLU A 87 13.37 -1.12 16.71
C GLU A 87 13.12 -2.58 17.14
N SER A 88 12.14 -3.30 16.60
CA SER A 88 11.89 -4.69 17.02
C SER A 88 12.28 -5.78 16.02
N LEU A 89 13.18 -5.51 15.05
CA LEU A 89 13.67 -6.52 14.10
C LEU A 89 14.83 -7.39 14.66
N ILE A 90 15.10 -7.43 15.97
CA ILE A 90 16.28 -8.12 16.53
C ILE A 90 16.00 -9.16 17.64
N LEU A 91 14.77 -9.36 18.14
CA LEU A 91 14.56 -10.30 19.28
C LEU A 91 14.04 -11.72 18.94
N THR A 92 14.15 -12.17 17.69
CA THR A 92 14.01 -13.60 17.34
C THR A 92 15.15 -14.07 16.42
N ARG A 93 16.39 -13.73 16.79
CA ARG A 93 17.57 -14.51 16.42
C ARG A 93 17.91 -15.42 17.60
N ASP A 94 17.34 -16.61 17.56
CA ASP A 94 18.10 -17.83 17.82
C ASP A 94 18.54 -18.38 16.45
#